data_AF-A0A7L0BRY6-F1
#
_entry.id   AF-A0A7L0BRY6-F1
#
_cell.length_a   1.000
_cell.length_b   1.000
_cell.length_c   1.000
_cell.angle_alpha   90.00
_cell.angle_beta   90.00
_cell.angle_gamma   90.00
#
_symmetry.space_group_name_H-M   'P 1'
#
loop_
_entity.id
_entity.type
_entity.pdbx_description
1 polymer ?
#
loop_
_entity_poly.entity_id
_entity_poly.type
_entity_poly.pdbx_seq_one_letter_code
_entity_poly.pdbx_strand_id
1 'polypeptide(L)'
;LAGAIMMEKPNVRWSDVAGLEGAKEALKEAVILPIKFPHLFTGKRTPWRGILLFGPPGTGKSYLAKAVATEANNSTFFSVSSSDLMSKWLGESEK
;
A
#
# COMPACT_ATOMS: atom_id res chain seq x y z
N LEU A 1 5.73 17.10 8.17
CA LEU A 1 5.98 15.90 7.35
C LEU A 1 6.62 14.72 8.11
N ALA A 2 7.44 14.92 9.16
CA ALA A 2 8.13 13.80 9.84
C ALA A 2 7.24 12.79 10.59
N GLY A 3 5.99 13.13 10.94
CA GLY A 3 5.05 12.24 11.64
C GLY A 3 4.26 11.28 10.75
N ALA A 4 4.13 11.57 9.45
CA ALA A 4 3.34 10.78 8.49
C ALA A 4 4.16 9.68 7.80
N ILE A 5 5.48 9.74 7.95
CA ILE A 5 6.41 8.77 7.37
C ILE A 5 6.68 7.73 8.45
N MET A 6 5.88 6.65 8.49
CA MET A 6 6.30 5.43 9.18
C MET A 6 7.44 4.80 8.37
N MET A 7 8.69 5.18 8.67
CA MET A 7 9.86 4.48 8.13
C MET A 7 10.05 3.08 8.71
N GLU A 8 9.25 2.69 9.70
CA GLU A 8 9.23 1.32 10.20
C GLU A 8 8.55 0.39 9.20
N LYS A 9 9.34 -0.58 8.73
CA LYS A 9 8.86 -1.70 7.92
C LYS A 9 7.83 -2.48 8.72
N PRO A 10 6.56 -2.52 8.29
CA PRO A 10 5.60 -3.41 8.94
C PRO A 10 6.14 -4.85 8.88
N ASN A 11 5.98 -5.60 9.96
CA ASN A 11 6.33 -7.03 10.02
C ASN A 11 5.03 -7.86 9.97
N VAL A 12 4.21 -7.61 8.93
CA VAL A 12 2.95 -8.33 8.71
C VAL A 12 3.11 -9.12 7.41
N ARG A 13 2.75 -10.41 7.42
CA ARG A 13 2.85 -11.28 6.25
C ARG A 13 1.47 -11.59 5.69
N TRP A 14 1.43 -12.13 4.46
CA TRP A 14 0.18 -12.61 3.87
C TRP A 14 -0.52 -13.69 4.70
N SER A 15 0.26 -14.48 5.45
CA SER A 15 -0.22 -15.51 6.37
C SER A 15 -1.02 -14.95 7.55
N ASP A 16 -0.73 -13.70 7.93
CA ASP A 16 -1.31 -13.08 9.11
C ASP A 16 -2.68 -12.46 8.79
N VAL A 17 -3.02 -12.33 7.51
CA VAL A 17 -4.34 -11.91 7.05
C VAL A 17 -5.20 -13.14 6.80
N ALA A 18 -6.26 -13.33 7.57
CA ALA A 18 -7.22 -14.41 7.33
C ALA A 18 -8.19 -14.08 6.19
N GLY A 19 -8.41 -15.03 5.27
CA GLY A 19 -9.35 -14.91 4.16
C GLY A 19 -8.94 -13.88 3.10
N LEU A 20 -9.93 -13.27 2.43
CA LEU A 20 -9.73 -12.27 1.36
C LEU A 20 -8.86 -12.76 0.18
N GLU A 21 -8.91 -14.05 -0.15
CA GLU A 21 -8.00 -14.66 -1.12
C GLU A 21 -8.02 -13.97 -2.49
N GLY A 22 -9.19 -13.61 -3.01
CA GLY A 22 -9.28 -12.86 -4.27
C GLY A 22 -8.64 -11.47 -4.20
N ALA A 23 -8.74 -10.78 -3.06
CA ALA A 23 -8.09 -9.48 -2.88
C ALA A 23 -6.57 -9.62 -2.72
N LYS A 24 -6.10 -10.66 -2.00
CA LYS A 24 -4.68 -10.98 -1.89
C LYS A 24 -4.08 -11.30 -3.26
N GLU A 25 -4.76 -12.12 -4.05
CA GLU A 25 -4.32 -12.50 -5.39
C GLU A 25 -4.25 -11.28 -6.32
N ALA A 26 -5.31 -10.46 -6.36
CA ALA A 26 -5.30 -9.21 -7.11
C ALA A 26 -4.17 -8.26 -6.69
N LEU A 27 -3.88 -8.14 -5.39
CA LEU A 27 -2.77 -7.32 -4.90
C LEU A 27 -1.40 -7.90 -5.27
N LYS A 28 -1.23 -9.22 -5.22
CA LYS A 28 0.01 -9.89 -5.69
C LYS A 28 0.23 -9.62 -7.17
N GLU A 29 -0.82 -9.66 -7.98
CA GLU A 29 -0.71 -9.35 -9.40
C GLU A 29 -0.44 -7.87 -9.67
N ALA A 30 -1.07 -6.97 -8.92
CA ALA A 30 -0.91 -5.54 -9.13
C ALA A 30 0.45 -5.02 -8.64
N VAL A 31 1.01 -5.61 -7.58
CA VAL A 31 2.21 -5.10 -6.90
C VAL A 31 3.42 -6.01 -7.09
N ILE A 32 3.30 -7.32 -6.83
CA ILE A 32 4.45 -8.23 -6.83
C ILE A 32 4.88 -8.59 -8.25
N LEU A 33 3.93 -8.86 -9.17
CA LEU A 33 4.26 -9.22 -10.56
C LEU A 33 5.11 -8.15 -11.28
N PRO A 34 4.80 -6.83 -11.21
CA PRO A 34 5.66 -5.82 -11.81
C PRO A 34 7.05 -5.75 -11.22
N ILE A 35 7.19 -5.94 -9.91
CA ILE A 35 8.48 -5.93 -9.21
C ILE A 35 9.32 -7.15 -9.63
N LYS A 36 8.69 -8.32 -9.72
CA LYS A 36 9.38 -9.59 -10.03
C LYS A 36 9.68 -9.77 -11.51
N PHE A 37 8.78 -9.28 -12.38
CA PHE A 37 8.88 -9.45 -13.84
C PHE A 37 8.70 -8.12 -14.57
N PRO A 38 9.59 -7.14 -14.37
CA PRO A 38 9.46 -5.81 -14.95
C PRO A 38 9.40 -5.82 -16.49
N HIS A 39 10.04 -6.81 -17.13
CA HIS A 39 10.02 -6.98 -18.58
C HIS A 39 8.62 -7.26 -19.16
N LEU A 40 7.72 -7.86 -18.38
CA LEU A 40 6.33 -8.11 -18.79
C LEU A 40 5.48 -6.84 -18.77
N PHE A 41 5.93 -5.82 -18.05
CA PHE A 41 5.23 -4.55 -17.89
C PHE A 41 5.87 -3.44 -18.73
N THR A 42 6.05 -3.72 -20.02
CA THR A 42 6.60 -2.79 -21.01
C THR A 42 5.54 -2.33 -22.02
N GLY A 43 5.70 -1.13 -22.58
CA GLY A 43 4.78 -0.57 -23.55
C GLY A 43 3.39 -0.25 -22.96
N LYS A 44 2.33 -0.86 -23.51
CA LYS A 44 0.93 -0.61 -23.08
C LYS A 44 0.58 -1.26 -21.75
N ARG A 45 1.31 -2.30 -21.33
CA ARG A 45 1.06 -3.01 -20.07
C ARG A 45 1.87 -2.33 -18.97
N THR A 46 1.31 -1.32 -18.33
CA THR A 46 1.95 -0.60 -17.23
C THR A 46 1.53 -1.16 -15.87
N PRO A 47 2.38 -1.05 -14.84
CA PRO A 47 1.99 -1.39 -13.47
C PRO A 47 0.85 -0.49 -13.00
N TRP A 48 0.08 -1.01 -12.04
CA TRP A 48 -1.08 -0.29 -11.51
C TRP A 48 -0.61 0.90 -10.68
N ARG A 49 -1.20 2.07 -10.90
CA ARG A 49 -0.80 3.31 -10.21
C ARG A 49 -1.51 3.55 -8.88
N GLY A 50 -2.63 2.88 -8.65
CA GLY A 50 -3.40 3.03 -7.42
C GLY A 50 -4.36 1.86 -7.23
N ILE A 51 -4.59 1.49 -5.98
CA ILE A 51 -5.47 0.39 -5.59
C ILE A 51 -6.39 0.89 -4.48
N LEU A 52 -7.69 0.73 -4.67
CA LEU A 52 -8.70 1.11 -3.68
C LEU A 52 -9.23 -0.14 -2.97
N LEU A 53 -9.02 -0.21 -1.65
CA LEU A 53 -9.59 -1.25 -0.80
C LEU A 53 -10.87 -0.71 -0.15
N PHE A 54 -12.03 -1.25 -0.52
CA PHE A 54 -13.34 -0.81 0.00
C PHE A 54 -14.07 -1.93 0.76
N GLY A 55 -15.07 -1.56 1.57
CA GLY A 55 -15.99 -2.47 2.27
C GLY A 55 -16.16 -2.15 3.77
N PRO A 56 -16.87 -2.99 4.53
CA PRO A 56 -17.20 -2.73 5.94
C PRO A 56 -15.96 -2.50 6.84
N PRO A 57 -16.09 -1.71 7.92
CA PRO A 57 -15.02 -1.53 8.88
C PRO A 57 -14.67 -2.87 9.57
N GLY A 58 -13.42 -3.02 10.01
CA GLY A 58 -12.96 -4.24 10.69
C GLY A 58 -12.59 -5.42 9.78
N THR A 59 -12.72 -5.29 8.45
CA THR A 59 -12.38 -6.35 7.48
C THR A 59 -10.88 -6.44 7.14
N GLY A 60 -10.01 -5.79 7.90
CA GLY A 60 -8.55 -5.94 7.76
C GLY A 60 -7.89 -5.20 6.58
N LYS A 61 -8.56 -4.22 5.94
CA LYS A 61 -8.00 -3.48 4.78
C LYS A 61 -6.66 -2.80 5.08
N SER A 62 -6.55 -2.10 6.20
CA SER A 62 -5.31 -1.45 6.63
C SER A 62 -4.23 -2.48 6.99
N TYR A 63 -4.63 -3.63 7.51
CA TYR A 63 -3.71 -4.72 7.86
C TYR A 63 -3.17 -5.41 6.60
N LEU A 64 -4.02 -5.59 5.58
CA LEU A 64 -3.67 -6.06 4.24
C LEU A 64 -2.68 -5.12 3.54
N ALA A 65 -2.88 -3.81 3.64
CA ALA A 65 -1.95 -2.82 3.09
C ALA A 65 -0.55 -2.92 3.72
N LYS A 66 -0.47 -3.16 5.04
CA LYS A 66 0.80 -3.41 5.74
C LYS A 66 1.46 -4.69 5.23
N ALA A 67 0.71 -5.78 5.06
CA ALA A 67 1.22 -7.04 4.54
C ALA A 67 1.82 -6.90 3.13
N VAL A 68 1.14 -6.17 2.25
CA VAL A 68 1.64 -5.86 0.90
C VAL A 68 2.98 -5.14 0.97
N ALA A 69 3.11 -4.14 1.84
CA ALA A 69 4.33 -3.35 1.94
C ALA A 69 5.55 -4.17 2.40
N THR A 70 5.34 -5.10 3.35
CA THR A 70 6.35 -6.06 3.81
C THR A 70 6.82 -6.97 2.69
N GLU A 71 5.88 -7.48 1.89
CA GLU A 71 6.11 -8.51 0.86
C GLU A 71 6.64 -7.94 -0.46
N ALA A 72 6.36 -6.67 -0.74
CA ALA A 72 6.90 -5.92 -1.88
C ALA A 72 8.37 -5.52 -1.64
N ASN A 73 9.28 -6.49 -1.51
CA ASN A 73 10.72 -6.27 -1.30
C ASN A 73 11.05 -5.33 -0.14
N ASN A 74 10.29 -5.40 0.96
CA ASN A 74 10.54 -4.59 2.14
C ASN A 74 10.52 -3.07 1.83
N SER A 75 9.60 -2.67 0.95
CA SER A 75 9.41 -1.30 0.48
C SER A 75 9.04 -0.32 1.60
N THR A 76 9.28 0.97 1.36
CA THR A 76 8.91 2.03 2.30
C THR A 76 7.40 2.22 2.32
N PHE A 77 6.78 2.04 3.49
CA PHE A 77 5.34 2.21 3.69
C PHE A 77 5.01 3.63 4.17
N PHE A 78 4.27 4.39 3.38
CA PHE A 78 3.78 5.70 3.79
C PHE A 78 2.33 5.60 4.24
N SER A 79 2.09 5.79 5.54
CA SER A 79 0.75 5.82 6.13
C SER A 79 0.34 7.26 6.34
N VAL A 80 -0.49 7.80 5.45
CA VAL A 80 -0.97 9.17 5.53
C VAL A 80 -2.47 9.18 5.84
N SER A 81 -2.85 9.81 6.95
CA SER A 81 -4.22 10.17 7.29
C SER A 81 -4.55 11.57 6.77
N SER A 82 -5.83 11.86 6.52
CA SER A 82 -6.28 13.22 6.21
C SER A 82 -5.87 14.22 7.29
N SER A 83 -5.78 13.80 8.55
CA SER A 83 -5.27 14.63 9.66
C SER A 83 -3.79 15.00 9.51
N ASP A 84 -3.00 14.17 8.84
CA ASP A 84 -1.55 14.40 8.67
C ASP A 84 -1.26 15.42 7.56
N LEU A 85 -2.21 15.61 6.65
CA LEU A 85 -2.14 16.57 5.54
C LEU A 85 -2.64 17.96 5.94
N MET A 86 -3.32 18.09 7.09
CA MET A 86 -3.88 19.36 7.54
C MET A 86 -2.90 20.13 8.43
N SER A 87 -2.30 21.18 7.90
CA SER A 87 -1.54 22.17 8.69
C SER A 87 -2.47 23.30 9.14
N LYS A 88 -2.32 23.77 10.39
CA LYS A 88 -3.09 24.91 10.93
C LYS A 88 -2.85 26.22 10.17
N TRP A 89 -1.77 26.31 9.40
CA TRP A 89 -1.35 27.49 8.65
C TRP A 89 -1.61 27.30 7.16
N LEU A 90 -2.30 28.28 6.54
CA LEU A 90 -2.59 28.30 5.09
C LEU A 90 -1.28 28.30 4.29
N GLY A 91 -1.13 27.34 3.37
CA GLY A 91 -0.03 27.30 2.40
C GLY A 91 1.07 26.26 2.67
N GLU A 92 1.03 25.52 3.79
CA GLU A 92 1.98 24.42 4.05
C GLU A 92 1.45 23.02 3.68
N SER A 93 0.16 22.89 3.36
CA SER A 93 -0.46 21.58 3.08
C SER A 93 -0.15 21.02 1.66
N GLU A 94 0.40 21.83 0.75
CA GLU A 94 0.70 21.45 -0.64
C GLU A 94 2.20 21.16 -0.90
N LYS A 95 3.05 21.21 0.14
CA LYS A 95 4.50 20.95 0.06
C LYS A 95 4.88 19.49 0.34
#